data_AF-K1ZV20-F1
#
_entry.id   AF-K1ZV20-F1
#
_cell.length_a   1.000
_cell.length_b   1.000
_cell.length_c   1.000
_cell.angle_alpha   90.00
_cell.angle_beta   90.00
_cell.angle_gamma   90.00
#
_symmetry.space_group_name_H-M   'P 1'
#
loop_
_entity.id
_entity.type
_entity.pdbx_description
1 polymer ?
#
loop_
_entity_poly.entity_id
_entity_poly.type
_entity_poly.pdbx_seq_one_letter_code
_entity_poly.pdbx_strand_id
1 'polypeptide(L)' 'MVRAPTLLIVGGDDEPVISMNKDAARNLQATHQLVIVPGATHLFEEAGKLERVAELARDWFLKYAA' A
#
# COMPACT_ATOMS: atom_id res chain seq x y z
N MET A 1 11.25 -4.28 -15.76
CA MET A 1 11.04 -3.01 -15.04
C MET A 1 9.54 -2.79 -14.90
N VAL A 2 9.05 -2.41 -13.72
CA VAL A 2 7.61 -2.10 -13.51
C VAL A 2 7.31 -0.76 -14.18
N ARG A 3 6.21 -0.69 -14.95
CA ARG A 3 5.76 0.54 -15.64
C ARG A 3 4.39 1.03 -15.17
N ALA A 4 3.56 0.13 -14.64
CA ALA A 4 2.23 0.48 -14.16
C ALA A 4 2.31 1.29 -12.85
N PRO A 5 1.44 2.29 -12.65
CA PRO A 5 1.34 2.98 -11.38
C PRO A 5 1.07 2.00 -10.23
N THR A 6 1.92 2.02 -9.20
CA THR A 6 1.89 1.03 -8.12
C THR A 6 1.54 1.66 -6.77
N LEU A 7 0.50 1.16 -6.11
CA LEU A 7 0.19 1.49 -4.72
C LEU A 7 0.70 0.38 -3.80
N LEU A 8 1.50 0.75 -2.81
CA LEU A 8 1.98 -0.13 -1.74
C LEU A 8 1.17 0.21 -0.47
N ILE A 9 0.44 -0.76 0.08
CA ILE A 9 -0.34 -0.59 1.32
C ILE A 9 0.23 -1.53 2.37
N VAL A 10 0.59 -1.01 3.54
CA VAL A 10 1.26 -1.79 4.60
C VAL A 10 0.58 -1.54 5.94
N GLY A 11 0.50 -2.58 6.78
CA GLY A 11 0.05 -2.44 8.16
C GLY A 11 1.04 -1.64 9.02
N GLY A 12 0.52 -0.73 9.85
CA GLY A 12 1.32 0.14 10.72
C GLY A 12 2.06 -0.60 11.83
N ASP A 13 1.60 -1.80 12.19
CA ASP A 13 2.17 -2.63 13.24
C ASP A 13 3.07 -3.74 12.64
N ASP A 14 3.31 -3.69 11.32
CA ASP A 14 4.18 -4.61 10.58
C ASP A 14 5.53 -3.93 10.22
N GLU A 15 6.29 -3.57 11.26
CA GLU A 15 7.53 -2.80 11.13
C GLU A 15 8.55 -3.35 10.12
N PRO A 16 8.83 -4.67 10.05
CA PRO A 16 9.75 -5.22 9.07
C PRO A 16 9.27 -4.97 7.63
N VAL A 17 7.97 -5.16 7.38
CA VAL A 17 7.38 -5.00 6.05
C VAL A 17 7.29 -3.53 5.66
N ILE A 18 7.15 -2.61 6.61
CA ILE A 18 7.26 -1.16 6.34
C ILE A 18 8.64 -0.83 5.77
N SER A 19 9.72 -1.32 6.39
CA SER A 19 11.08 -1.06 5.89
C SER A 19 11.27 -1.63 4.48
N MET A 20 10.87 -2.89 4.27
CA MET A 20 10.97 -3.55 2.97
C MET A 20 10.21 -2.80 1.87
N ASN A 21 9.01 -2.30 2.17
CA ASN A 21 8.20 -1.56 1.20
C ASN A 21 8.71 -0.13 0.96
N LYS A 22 9.30 0.53 1.97
CA LYS A 22 10.03 1.79 1.76
C LYS A 22 11.20 1.57 0.82
N ASP A 23 11.91 0.45 0.94
CA ASP A 23 13.03 0.11 0.07
C ASP A 23 12.55 -0.21 -1.34
N ALA A 24 11.47 -0.97 -1.47
CA ALA A 24 10.83 -1.25 -2.75
C ALA A 24 10.35 0.03 -3.45
N ALA A 25 9.72 0.95 -2.72
CA ALA A 25 9.27 2.24 -3.24
C ALA A 25 10.45 3.06 -3.81
N ARG A 26 11.59 3.12 -3.11
CA ARG A 26 12.80 3.80 -3.61
C ARG A 26 13.35 3.20 -4.91
N ASN A 27 13.11 1.92 -5.15
CA ASN A 27 13.54 1.23 -6.37
C ASN A 27 12.51 1.30 -7.51
N LEU A 28 11.28 1.76 -7.26
CA LEU A 28 10.25 1.91 -8.28
C LEU A 28 10.49 3.19 -9.08
N GLN A 29 10.73 3.02 -10.38
CA GLN A 29 10.85 4.13 -11.32
C GLN A 29 9.49 4.60 -11.88
N ALA A 30 8.43 3.81 -11.71
CA ALA A 30 7.07 4.18 -12.09
C ALA A 30 6.42 5.10 -11.05
N THR A 31 5.30 5.74 -11.41
CA THR A 31 4.45 6.45 -10.44
C THR A 31 4.08 5.51 -9.31
N HIS A 32 4.37 5.88 -8.07
CA HIS A 32 4.10 5.02 -6.94
C HIS A 32 3.71 5.82 -5.69
N GLN A 33 3.04 5.14 -4.77
CA GLN A 33 2.69 5.68 -3.47
C GLN A 33 2.78 4.57 -2.42
N LEU A 34 3.33 4.90 -1.25
CA LEU A 34 3.32 4.03 -0.07
C LEU A 34 2.32 4.61 0.95
N VAL A 35 1.40 3.78 1.43
CA VAL A 35 0.43 4.12 2.47
C VAL A 35 0.59 3.14 3.63
N ILE A 36 0.68 3.69 4.83
CA ILE A 36 0.72 2.92 6.08
C ILE A 36 -0.65 3.03 6.76
N VAL A 37 -1.26 1.89 7.07
CA VAL A 37 -2.55 1.83 7.76
C VAL A 37 -2.28 1.69 9.27
N PRO A 38 -2.51 2.74 10.09
CA PRO A 38 -2.13 2.73 11.50
C PRO A 38 -2.89 1.66 12.29
N GLY A 39 -2.22 0.94 13.20
CA GLY A 39 -2.84 -0.08 14.04
C GLY A 39 -3.36 -1.30 13.26
N ALA A 40 -2.78 -1.58 12.09
CA ALA A 40 -3.07 -2.78 11.31
C ALA A 40 -1.86 -3.70 11.32
N THR A 41 -2.08 -4.99 11.56
CA THR A 41 -1.08 -6.03 11.39
C THR A 41 -1.03 -6.51 9.93
N HIS A 42 -0.20 -7.51 9.65
CA HIS A 42 0.10 -8.01 8.32
C HIS A 42 -1.13 -8.30 7.45
N LEU A 43 -2.21 -8.81 8.04
CA LEU A 43 -3.41 -9.25 7.34
C LEU A 43 -4.56 -8.24 7.37
N PHE A 44 -4.39 -7.10 8.07
CA PHE A 44 -5.43 -6.07 8.22
C PHE A 44 -6.75 -6.61 8.82
N GLU A 45 -6.69 -7.59 9.73
CA GLU A 45 -7.87 -8.22 10.34
C GLU A 45 -8.57 -7.35 11.39
N GLU A 46 -7.90 -6.29 11.85
CA GLU A 46 -8.48 -5.38 12.82
C GLU A 46 -9.66 -4.62 12.20
N ALA A 47 -10.63 -4.27 13.05
CA ALA A 47 -11.87 -3.64 12.61
C ALA A 47 -11.60 -2.39 11.75
N GLY A 48 -12.15 -2.38 10.53
CA GLY A 48 -12.05 -1.26 9.59
C GLY A 48 -10.78 -1.20 8.75
N LYS A 49 -9.79 -2.09 8.98
CA LYS A 49 -8.50 -2.01 8.26
C LYS A 49 -8.61 -2.55 6.85
N LEU A 50 -9.28 -3.68 6.67
CA LEU A 50 -9.50 -4.25 5.34
C LEU A 50 -10.41 -3.36 4.48
N GLU A 51 -11.42 -2.74 5.07
CA GLU A 51 -12.27 -1.74 4.41
C GLU A 51 -11.44 -0.54 3.94
N ARG A 52 -10.52 -0.06 4.80
CA ARG A 52 -9.62 1.03 4.43
C ARG A 52 -8.68 0.64 3.29
N VAL A 53 -8.17 -0.59 3.27
CA VAL A 53 -7.36 -1.12 2.16
C VAL A 53 -8.18 -1.15 0.87
N ALA A 54 -9.43 -1.60 0.93
CA ALA A 54 -10.33 -1.67 -0.23
C ALA A 54 -10.63 -0.28 -0.81
N GLU A 55 -10.88 0.72 0.03
CA GLU A 55 -11.07 2.11 -0.40
C GLU A 55 -9.83 2.66 -1.12
N LEU A 56 -8.65 2.48 -0.52
CA LEU A 56 -7.38 2.92 -1.10
C LEU A 56 -7.13 2.27 -2.46
N ALA A 57 -7.38 0.95 -2.57
CA ALA A 57 -7.24 0.21 -3.81
C ALA A 57 -8.22 0.69 -4.89
N ARG A 58 -9.51 0.85 -4.53
CA ARG A 58 -10.54 1.39 -5.43
C ARG A 58 -10.12 2.74 -5.99
N ASP A 59 -9.72 3.68 -5.13
CA ASP A 59 -9.37 5.04 -5.54
C ASP A 59 -8.12 5.06 -6.44
N TRP A 60 -7.16 4.15 -6.19
CA TRP A 60 -6.01 3.99 -7.07
C TRP A 60 -6.40 3.49 -8.46
N PHE A 61 -7.24 2.47 -8.54
CA PHE A 61 -7.71 1.94 -9.82
C PHE A 61 -8.53 2.97 -10.58
N LEU A 62 -9.44 3.69 -9.93
CA LEU A 62 -10.22 4.77 -10.56
C LEU A 62 -9.31 5.87 -11.13
N LYS A 63 -8.16 6.12 -10.51
CA LYS A 63 -7.22 7.16 -10.94
C LYS A 63 -6.33 6.73 -12.11
N TYR A 64 -5.90 5.47 -12.16
CA TYR A 64 -4.81 5.04 -13.05
C TYR A 64 -5.14 3.85 -13.96
N ALA A 65 -6.28 3.19 -13.77
CA ALA A 65 -6.72 2.04 -14.55
C ALA A 65 -8.08 2.27 -15.25
N ALA A 66 -8.56 3.52 -15.25
CA ALA A 66 -9.71 3.97 -16.05
C ALA A 66 -9.30 4.20 -17.51
#